data_AF-A0A932VXS0-F1
#
_entry.id   AF-A0A932VXS0-F1
#
_cell.length_a   1.000
_cell.length_b   1.000
_cell.length_c   1.000
_cell.angle_alpha   90.00
_cell.angle_beta   90.00
_cell.angle_gamma   90.00
#
_symmetry.space_group_name_H-M   'P 1'
#
loop_
_entity.id
_entity.type
_entity.pdbx_description
1 polymer ?
#
loop_
_entity_poly.entity_id
_entity_poly.type
_entity_poly.pdbx_seq_one_letter_code
_entity_poly.pdbx_strand_id
1 'polypeptide(L)'
;MRRLRRWPRIHQRALGIIALLLCGCGKLSAQQPDFSNLVFVGDSLTAGFRSGSLTADSQQSGYAAWLARRINTILFQPLVDPRFLPEFRLSESQFPFTVQRPAGDLTLFPRLAPFIYATNLAVPGYTLGDALTYVPDTSTSQRNLFPLIVFGIPTLQSPFAGRTQLGMAELFQPSFMVVWLGNNDALGAALTPLSGRLTPPEVFRRQYTELVGRLRQLGLAYGTKIIVANVPDVTAVASLTSRDKLARYLRRDVGEVAARLGVREGDFVTADSFRFVADIMSGRLPGPLPRDFILTAEKVVTIRAGIAQYNAIIRELSQAYSDFRFPVMDAYAVFNDLVANGATIGNIRLTTDFLGGIFGLDGTHPTSTGYALMTNYFVDAINGFYGAAIPRLSEAELLAIMAKDPLAPSPAKRADDSPAVLSMSENDYQELLNRMLGGERPERPE
;
A
#
# COMPACT_ATOMS: atom_id res chain seq x y z
N MET A 1 76.17 -6.14 -47.01
CA MET A 1 76.86 -7.22 -46.26
C MET A 1 75.86 -8.32 -45.91
N ARG A 2 76.33 -9.55 -45.59
CA ARG A 2 75.64 -10.71 -44.93
C ARG A 2 74.12 -10.93 -45.20
N ARG A 3 73.68 -12.03 -45.87
CA ARG A 3 73.54 -13.44 -45.37
C ARG A 3 72.41 -13.59 -44.32
N LEU A 4 71.48 -14.57 -44.26
CA LEU A 4 71.04 -15.82 -44.97
C LEU A 4 69.54 -16.08 -44.53
N ARG A 5 68.66 -16.99 -45.00
CA ARG A 5 68.51 -17.93 -46.16
C ARG A 5 67.04 -18.44 -46.26
N ARG A 6 66.62 -18.85 -47.48
CA ARG A 6 65.72 -19.99 -47.86
C ARG A 6 64.28 -20.16 -47.32
N TRP A 7 63.38 -20.34 -48.30
CA TRP A 7 62.10 -21.08 -48.31
C TRP A 7 62.28 -22.59 -47.96
N PRO A 8 61.25 -23.38 -47.54
CA PRO A 8 60.16 -23.84 -48.44
C PRO A 8 58.74 -23.99 -47.83
N ARG A 9 57.76 -24.21 -48.72
CA ARG A 9 56.41 -24.72 -48.42
C ARG A 9 56.44 -26.25 -48.23
N ILE A 10 55.48 -26.82 -47.48
CA ILE A 10 54.94 -28.18 -47.66
C ILE A 10 53.54 -28.27 -47.02
N HIS A 11 52.76 -29.28 -47.42
CA HIS A 11 51.34 -29.53 -47.08
C HIS A 11 51.15 -29.93 -45.58
N GLN A 12 49.95 -30.03 -44.97
CA GLN A 12 48.77 -30.81 -45.39
C GLN A 12 47.40 -30.29 -44.85
N ARG A 13 46.34 -30.60 -45.64
CA ARG A 13 44.94 -31.02 -45.35
C ARG A 13 44.40 -30.91 -43.90
N ALA A 14 43.10 -30.64 -43.65
CA ALA A 14 41.94 -30.25 -44.48
C ALA A 14 40.73 -29.88 -43.57
N LEU A 15 39.57 -29.53 -44.17
CA LEU A 15 38.31 -29.04 -43.54
C LEU A 15 38.46 -27.64 -42.90
N GLY A 16 37.52 -26.71 -42.95
CA GLY A 16 36.07 -26.74 -43.15
C GLY A 16 35.45 -26.11 -41.89
N ILE A 17 34.64 -25.04 -41.90
CA ILE A 17 33.60 -24.60 -42.85
C ILE A 17 33.60 -23.06 -42.95
N ILE A 18 33.17 -22.48 -44.09
CA ILE A 18 32.77 -21.07 -44.16
C ILE A 18 31.32 -20.96 -43.65
N ALA A 19 31.13 -20.39 -42.46
CA ALA A 19 29.83 -19.98 -41.96
C ALA A 19 29.67 -18.48 -42.15
N LEU A 20 28.56 -18.05 -42.77
CA LEU A 20 28.25 -16.64 -42.96
C LEU A 20 28.02 -15.96 -41.61
N LEU A 21 28.70 -14.83 -41.38
CA LEU A 21 28.29 -13.82 -40.40
C LEU A 21 27.05 -13.08 -40.92
N LEU A 22 25.92 -13.78 -40.97
CA LEU A 22 24.62 -13.12 -41.00
C LEU A 22 24.37 -12.54 -39.61
N CYS A 23 24.40 -11.21 -39.51
CA CYS A 23 23.92 -10.50 -38.33
C CYS A 23 22.41 -10.71 -38.19
N GLY A 24 22.05 -11.85 -37.59
CA GLY A 24 20.74 -12.09 -37.02
C GLY A 24 20.51 -11.15 -35.84
N CYS A 25 20.32 -9.85 -36.11
CA CYS A 25 19.73 -8.90 -35.18
C CYS A 25 18.22 -9.20 -35.06
N GLY A 26 17.91 -10.45 -34.74
CA GLY A 26 16.62 -10.78 -34.17
C GLY A 26 16.53 -9.99 -32.88
N LYS A 27 15.56 -9.08 -32.81
CA LYS A 27 15.05 -8.64 -31.52
C LYS A 27 14.72 -9.92 -30.77
N LEU A 28 15.38 -10.18 -29.63
CA LEU A 28 14.78 -11.06 -28.65
C LEU A 28 13.44 -10.40 -28.32
N SER A 29 12.36 -10.99 -28.82
CA SER A 29 11.02 -10.63 -28.34
C SER A 29 11.05 -10.92 -26.86
N ALA A 30 11.05 -9.87 -26.03
CA ALA A 30 10.97 -10.02 -24.59
C ALA A 30 9.70 -10.84 -24.31
N GLN A 31 9.90 -12.11 -23.95
CA GLN A 31 8.79 -13.01 -23.76
C GLN A 31 8.05 -12.49 -22.53
N GLN A 32 6.77 -12.17 -22.72
CA GLN A 32 5.93 -11.67 -21.62
C GLN A 32 6.07 -12.64 -20.44
N PRO A 33 6.19 -12.12 -19.20
CA PRO A 33 6.09 -12.98 -18.02
C PRO A 33 4.85 -13.87 -18.12
N ASP A 34 4.94 -15.11 -17.66
CA ASP A 34 3.74 -15.89 -17.45
C ASP A 34 2.95 -15.26 -16.30
N PHE A 35 1.71 -14.89 -16.59
CA PHE A 35 0.77 -14.29 -15.66
C PHE A 35 -0.45 -15.20 -15.41
N SER A 36 -0.46 -16.44 -15.94
CA SER A 36 -1.61 -17.37 -15.89
C SER A 36 -2.09 -17.67 -14.47
N ASN A 37 -1.17 -17.70 -13.53
CA ASN A 37 -1.41 -17.82 -12.09
C ASN A 37 -0.79 -16.62 -11.36
N LEU A 38 -1.64 -15.64 -11.02
CA LEU A 38 -1.27 -14.35 -10.44
C LEU A 38 -1.70 -14.29 -8.96
N VAL A 39 -0.73 -14.14 -8.07
CA VAL A 39 -0.93 -14.08 -6.60
C VAL A 39 -0.46 -12.74 -6.04
N PHE A 40 -1.25 -12.16 -5.13
CA PHE A 40 -0.91 -10.93 -4.41
C PHE A 40 -0.74 -11.23 -2.91
N VAL A 41 0.34 -10.73 -2.33
CA VAL A 41 0.63 -10.74 -0.88
C VAL A 41 0.86 -9.29 -0.44
N GLY A 42 0.35 -8.92 0.72
CA GLY A 42 0.51 -7.58 1.24
C GLY A 42 -0.48 -7.18 2.32
N ASP A 43 -0.56 -5.90 2.59
CA ASP A 43 -1.47 -5.31 3.57
C ASP A 43 -2.76 -4.74 2.95
N SER A 44 -3.41 -3.81 3.65
CA SER A 44 -4.66 -3.16 3.27
C SER A 44 -4.60 -2.46 1.90
N LEU A 45 -3.45 -1.92 1.50
CA LEU A 45 -3.28 -1.31 0.17
C LEU A 45 -3.42 -2.34 -0.95
N THR A 46 -2.90 -3.55 -0.72
CA THR A 46 -2.96 -4.66 -1.69
C THR A 46 -4.31 -5.40 -1.64
N ALA A 47 -4.96 -5.42 -0.48
CA ALA A 47 -6.31 -5.94 -0.33
C ALA A 47 -7.35 -5.10 -1.10
N GLY A 48 -7.08 -3.81 -1.31
CA GLY A 48 -8.04 -2.84 -1.82
C GLY A 48 -8.95 -2.30 -0.71
N PHE A 49 -8.38 -1.99 0.45
CA PHE A 49 -9.07 -1.30 1.54
C PHE A 49 -9.31 0.17 1.17
N ARG A 50 -10.45 0.75 1.53
CA ARG A 50 -10.78 2.17 1.24
C ARG A 50 -11.67 2.71 2.35
N SER A 51 -11.53 3.99 2.70
CA SER A 51 -12.45 4.70 3.60
C SER A 51 -12.86 3.91 4.86
N GLY A 52 -11.88 3.31 5.54
CA GLY A 52 -12.10 2.63 6.81
C GLY A 52 -12.78 1.26 6.74
N SER A 53 -12.82 0.62 5.56
CA SER A 53 -13.25 -0.78 5.41
C SER A 53 -12.65 -1.54 4.20
N LEU A 54 -12.88 -2.85 4.18
CA LEU A 54 -12.71 -3.74 3.04
C LEU A 54 -14.10 -4.15 2.54
N THR A 55 -14.47 -3.75 1.33
CA THR A 55 -15.76 -4.10 0.70
C THR A 55 -15.53 -4.64 -0.70
N ALA A 56 -16.51 -5.36 -1.28
CA ALA A 56 -16.41 -5.82 -2.66
C ALA A 56 -16.13 -4.69 -3.67
N ASP A 57 -16.65 -3.47 -3.44
CA ASP A 57 -16.40 -2.30 -4.30
C ASP A 57 -14.99 -1.72 -4.10
N SER A 58 -14.52 -1.60 -2.86
CA SER A 58 -13.15 -1.15 -2.58
C SER A 58 -12.13 -2.16 -3.13
N GLN A 59 -12.37 -3.46 -2.92
CA GLN A 59 -11.54 -4.55 -3.43
C GLN A 59 -11.49 -4.56 -4.95
N GLN A 60 -12.63 -4.42 -5.63
CA GLN A 60 -12.68 -4.39 -7.09
C GLN A 60 -12.13 -3.10 -7.69
N SER A 61 -12.08 -1.98 -6.96
CA SER A 61 -11.46 -0.74 -7.42
C SER A 61 -10.01 -0.53 -6.93
N GLY A 62 -9.49 -1.43 -6.09
CA GLY A 62 -8.10 -1.46 -5.62
C GLY A 62 -7.09 -1.76 -6.73
N TYR A 63 -5.83 -1.34 -6.53
CA TYR A 63 -4.80 -1.40 -7.58
C TYR A 63 -4.52 -2.83 -8.07
N ALA A 64 -4.67 -3.84 -7.20
CA ALA A 64 -4.48 -5.25 -7.51
C ALA A 64 -5.49 -5.76 -8.54
N ALA A 65 -6.77 -5.41 -8.37
CA ALA A 65 -7.83 -5.76 -9.30
C ALA A 65 -7.66 -5.05 -10.65
N TRP A 66 -7.24 -3.78 -10.64
CA TRP A 66 -6.90 -3.05 -11.86
C TRP A 66 -5.67 -3.63 -12.58
N LEU A 67 -4.61 -3.98 -11.85
CA LEU A 67 -3.40 -4.58 -12.42
C LEU A 67 -3.70 -5.93 -13.08
N ALA A 68 -4.47 -6.78 -12.41
CA ALA A 68 -4.93 -8.06 -12.97
C ALA A 68 -5.76 -7.86 -14.27
N ARG A 69 -6.61 -6.84 -14.33
CA ARG A 69 -7.35 -6.46 -15.57
C ARG A 69 -6.42 -5.99 -16.69
N ARG A 70 -5.35 -5.24 -16.41
CA ARG A 70 -4.37 -4.82 -17.45
C ARG A 70 -3.51 -5.99 -17.92
N ILE A 71 -3.20 -6.91 -17.02
CA ILE A 71 -2.51 -8.18 -17.29
C ILE A 71 -3.40 -9.18 -18.06
N ASN A 72 -4.72 -9.01 -18.01
CA ASN A 72 -5.73 -9.95 -18.54
C ASN A 72 -5.75 -11.32 -17.82
N THR A 73 -5.54 -11.32 -16.50
CA THR A 73 -5.69 -12.51 -15.63
C THR A 73 -6.84 -12.33 -14.65
N ILE A 74 -7.57 -13.41 -14.35
CA ILE A 74 -8.62 -13.43 -13.33
C ILE A 74 -7.97 -13.34 -11.93
N LEU A 75 -8.32 -12.31 -11.16
CA LEU A 75 -7.94 -12.22 -9.74
C LEU A 75 -9.07 -12.74 -8.87
N PHE A 76 -8.83 -13.85 -8.16
CA PHE A 76 -9.78 -14.37 -7.18
C PHE A 76 -9.65 -13.57 -5.89
N GLN A 77 -10.56 -12.63 -5.66
CA GLN A 77 -10.58 -11.80 -4.45
C GLN A 77 -11.54 -12.36 -3.39
N PRO A 78 -11.24 -12.21 -2.09
CA PRO A 78 -12.14 -12.58 -1.00
C PRO A 78 -13.20 -11.48 -0.81
N LEU A 79 -14.10 -11.33 -1.79
CA LEU A 79 -15.02 -10.19 -1.89
C LEU A 79 -15.96 -10.10 -0.67
N VAL A 80 -15.88 -8.97 0.05
CA VAL A 80 -16.59 -8.73 1.32
C VAL A 80 -17.96 -8.08 1.08
N ASP A 81 -18.99 -8.54 1.78
CA ASP A 81 -20.31 -7.91 1.75
C ASP A 81 -20.24 -6.48 2.31
N PRO A 82 -20.63 -5.45 1.54
CA PRO A 82 -20.53 -4.04 1.96
C PRO A 82 -21.43 -3.69 3.16
N ARG A 83 -22.30 -4.61 3.62
CA ARG A 83 -23.10 -4.48 4.84
C ARG A 83 -22.40 -5.02 6.08
N PHE A 84 -21.46 -5.97 5.94
CA PHE A 84 -20.75 -6.57 7.08
C PHE A 84 -19.86 -5.54 7.79
N LEU A 85 -19.03 -4.84 7.01
CA LEU A 85 -18.30 -3.65 7.44
C LEU A 85 -18.46 -2.56 6.39
N PRO A 86 -19.41 -1.61 6.57
CA PRO A 86 -19.55 -0.48 5.68
C PRO A 86 -18.34 0.46 5.73
N GLU A 87 -18.01 1.03 4.59
CA GLU A 87 -17.08 2.17 4.50
C GLU A 87 -17.66 3.42 5.16
N PHE A 88 -16.77 4.28 5.63
CA PHE A 88 -17.09 5.63 6.07
C PHE A 88 -17.87 6.40 5.00
N ARG A 89 -18.74 7.31 5.45
CA ARG A 89 -19.49 8.22 4.59
C ARG A 89 -19.29 9.66 5.04
N LEU A 90 -19.29 10.56 4.08
CA LEU A 90 -19.28 12.00 4.33
C LEU A 90 -20.71 12.45 4.62
N SER A 91 -20.91 13.12 5.74
CA SER A 91 -22.20 13.73 6.10
C SER A 91 -22.30 15.11 5.45
N GLU A 92 -22.82 15.15 4.23
CA GLU A 92 -23.01 16.39 3.44
C GLU A 92 -24.20 17.25 3.95
N SER A 93 -24.89 16.82 5.00
CA SER A 93 -26.09 17.47 5.54
C SER A 93 -25.82 18.67 6.46
N GLN A 94 -24.60 18.81 6.97
CA GLN A 94 -24.16 19.93 7.81
C GLN A 94 -22.72 20.31 7.49
N PHE A 95 -22.36 21.56 7.81
CA PHE A 95 -21.03 22.11 7.61
C PHE A 95 -20.42 22.55 8.95
N PRO A 96 -19.16 22.19 9.28
CA PRO A 96 -18.21 21.40 8.48
C PRO A 96 -18.69 19.97 8.25
N PHE A 97 -18.34 19.39 7.09
CA PHE A 97 -18.67 17.99 6.80
C PHE A 97 -18.05 17.07 7.85
N THR A 98 -18.82 16.08 8.32
CA THR A 98 -18.36 15.09 9.30
C THR A 98 -18.18 13.71 8.64
N VAL A 99 -17.26 12.89 9.17
CA VAL A 99 -17.04 11.52 8.70
C VAL A 99 -17.73 10.55 9.64
N GLN A 100 -18.65 9.74 9.12
CA GLN A 100 -19.48 8.83 9.90
C GLN A 100 -19.22 7.39 9.48
N ARG A 101 -19.18 6.45 10.45
CA ARG A 101 -19.25 5.01 10.16
C ARG A 101 -20.72 4.58 10.14
N PRO A 102 -21.24 4.05 9.01
CA PRO A 102 -22.54 3.36 9.02
C PRO A 102 -22.43 2.06 9.83
N ALA A 103 -23.47 1.74 10.61
CA ALA A 103 -23.50 0.49 11.38
C ALA A 103 -23.40 -0.73 10.45
N GLY A 104 -22.49 -1.65 10.78
CA GLY A 104 -22.29 -2.91 10.06
C GLY A 104 -23.01 -4.08 10.70
N ASP A 105 -23.41 -5.05 9.87
CA ASP A 105 -24.07 -6.28 10.29
C ASP A 105 -23.04 -7.42 10.41
N LEU A 106 -22.48 -7.56 11.61
CA LEU A 106 -21.53 -8.62 11.95
C LEU A 106 -22.16 -10.03 12.06
N THR A 107 -23.47 -10.17 11.85
CA THR A 107 -24.15 -11.49 11.80
C THR A 107 -24.06 -12.13 10.42
N LEU A 108 -23.76 -11.34 9.38
CA LEU A 108 -23.55 -11.85 8.02
C LEU A 108 -22.26 -12.66 7.91
N PHE A 109 -22.25 -13.65 7.03
CA PHE A 109 -20.99 -14.17 6.51
C PHE A 109 -20.26 -13.04 5.78
N PRO A 110 -18.99 -12.74 6.13
CA PRO A 110 -18.31 -11.55 5.61
C PRO A 110 -18.06 -11.64 4.10
N ARG A 111 -17.88 -12.84 3.55
CA ARG A 111 -17.63 -13.06 2.11
C ARG A 111 -18.93 -13.26 1.34
N LEU A 112 -19.04 -12.59 0.19
CA LEU A 112 -20.04 -12.89 -0.85
C LEU A 112 -19.84 -14.29 -1.45
N ALA A 113 -18.60 -14.78 -1.49
CA ALA A 113 -18.24 -16.12 -1.96
C ALA A 113 -17.40 -16.86 -0.89
N PRO A 114 -18.00 -17.45 0.15
CA PRO A 114 -17.27 -17.97 1.31
C PRO A 114 -16.21 -19.04 0.96
N PHE A 115 -16.49 -19.89 -0.03
CA PHE A 115 -15.65 -21.02 -0.44
C PHE A 115 -14.63 -20.71 -1.55
N ILE A 116 -14.43 -19.44 -1.91
CA ILE A 116 -13.42 -19.07 -2.92
C ILE A 116 -12.00 -19.24 -2.35
N TYR A 117 -11.12 -19.87 -3.12
CA TYR A 117 -9.67 -19.78 -2.91
C TYR A 117 -9.20 -18.44 -3.47
N ALA A 118 -8.89 -17.49 -2.57
CA ALA A 118 -8.43 -16.17 -2.97
C ALA A 118 -6.95 -16.23 -3.42
N THR A 119 -6.65 -15.64 -4.58
CA THR A 119 -5.26 -15.36 -5.01
C THR A 119 -4.84 -13.92 -4.70
N ASN A 120 -5.78 -13.03 -4.34
CA ASN A 120 -5.43 -11.88 -3.51
C ASN A 120 -5.47 -12.28 -2.02
N LEU A 121 -4.30 -12.60 -1.48
CA LEU A 121 -4.08 -13.02 -0.09
C LEU A 121 -3.73 -11.84 0.82
N ALA A 122 -3.87 -10.59 0.37
CA ALA A 122 -3.48 -9.43 1.15
C ALA A 122 -4.38 -9.18 2.37
N VAL A 123 -3.78 -9.04 3.55
CA VAL A 123 -4.49 -8.95 4.84
C VAL A 123 -4.33 -7.55 5.42
N PRO A 124 -5.42 -6.75 5.54
CA PRO A 124 -5.39 -5.48 6.24
C PRO A 124 -4.74 -5.59 7.63
N GLY A 125 -3.81 -4.68 7.91
CA GLY A 125 -3.12 -4.59 9.20
C GLY A 125 -1.81 -5.40 9.36
N TYR A 126 -1.54 -6.37 8.49
CA TYR A 126 -0.32 -7.19 8.61
C TYR A 126 0.97 -6.37 8.46
N THR A 127 1.91 -6.60 9.39
CA THR A 127 3.32 -6.26 9.18
C THR A 127 4.00 -7.28 8.26
N LEU A 128 5.22 -6.97 7.82
CA LEU A 128 6.13 -7.95 7.21
C LEU A 128 6.34 -9.17 8.13
N GLY A 129 6.35 -8.95 9.45
CA GLY A 129 6.42 -10.03 10.44
C GLY A 129 5.21 -10.96 10.41
N ASP A 130 4.00 -10.42 10.49
CA ASP A 130 2.76 -11.21 10.46
C ASP A 130 2.63 -12.02 9.17
N ALA A 131 2.97 -11.41 8.03
CA ALA A 131 2.94 -12.06 6.72
C ALA A 131 3.82 -13.33 6.64
N LEU A 132 4.98 -13.30 7.32
CA LEU A 132 5.93 -14.40 7.38
C LEU A 132 5.54 -15.46 8.42
N THR A 133 5.15 -15.05 9.63
CA THR A 133 5.12 -15.91 10.83
C THR A 133 3.75 -16.10 11.49
N TYR A 134 2.76 -15.21 11.26
CA TYR A 134 1.47 -15.32 11.94
C TYR A 134 0.53 -16.29 11.21
N VAL A 135 0.13 -17.34 11.93
CA VAL A 135 -0.91 -18.29 11.52
C VAL A 135 -2.19 -17.92 12.27
N PRO A 136 -3.29 -17.57 11.58
CA PRO A 136 -4.56 -17.32 12.25
C PRO A 136 -5.17 -18.62 12.79
N ASP A 137 -5.84 -18.50 13.93
CA ASP A 137 -6.68 -19.56 14.49
C ASP A 137 -8.18 -19.27 14.24
N THR A 138 -9.06 -20.15 14.70
CA THR A 138 -10.51 -20.05 14.46
C THR A 138 -11.27 -19.13 15.42
N SER A 139 -10.60 -18.52 16.40
CA SER A 139 -11.24 -17.57 17.32
C SER A 139 -11.57 -16.24 16.63
N THR A 140 -12.71 -15.64 16.99
CA THR A 140 -13.16 -14.34 16.49
C THR A 140 -12.43 -13.15 17.15
N SER A 141 -11.15 -13.32 17.46
CA SER A 141 -10.29 -12.25 17.97
C SER A 141 -10.14 -11.13 16.94
N GLN A 142 -9.85 -9.90 17.40
CA GLN A 142 -9.68 -8.75 16.49
C GLN A 142 -8.51 -8.99 15.51
N ARG A 143 -7.45 -9.68 15.96
CA ARG A 143 -6.29 -10.06 15.13
C ARG A 143 -6.63 -11.11 14.05
N ASN A 144 -7.57 -12.01 14.34
CA ASN A 144 -8.04 -13.02 13.38
C ASN A 144 -9.06 -12.48 12.37
N LEU A 145 -9.73 -11.35 12.63
CA LEU A 145 -10.84 -10.86 11.79
C LEU A 145 -10.47 -10.76 10.30
N PHE A 146 -9.44 -10.00 9.95
CA PHE A 146 -9.03 -9.85 8.55
C PHE A 146 -8.44 -11.11 7.92
N PRO A 147 -7.55 -11.90 8.54
CA PRO A 147 -7.06 -13.12 7.92
C PRO A 147 -8.11 -14.23 7.80
N LEU A 148 -9.09 -14.32 8.72
CA LEU A 148 -10.25 -15.21 8.52
C LEU A 148 -11.13 -14.77 7.34
N ILE A 149 -11.26 -13.45 7.10
CA ILE A 149 -11.93 -12.92 5.91
C ILE A 149 -11.10 -13.20 4.63
N VAL A 150 -9.79 -13.04 4.67
CA VAL A 150 -8.91 -13.09 3.48
C VAL A 150 -8.53 -14.51 3.08
N PHE A 151 -8.33 -15.43 4.03
CA PHE A 151 -8.04 -16.84 3.72
C PHE A 151 -9.35 -17.66 3.63
N GLY A 152 -10.24 -17.55 4.62
CA GLY A 152 -11.62 -18.09 4.58
C GLY A 152 -11.80 -19.54 5.02
N ILE A 153 -13.00 -20.10 4.80
CA ILE A 153 -13.33 -21.48 5.20
C ILE A 153 -12.42 -22.54 4.55
N PRO A 154 -12.12 -22.49 3.23
CA PRO A 154 -11.30 -23.53 2.59
C PRO A 154 -9.87 -23.63 3.16
N THR A 155 -9.35 -22.53 3.72
CA THR A 155 -8.00 -22.47 4.29
C THR A 155 -7.93 -22.91 5.74
N LEU A 156 -9.07 -23.19 6.39
CA LEU A 156 -9.12 -23.83 7.70
C LEU A 156 -9.06 -25.37 7.60
N GLN A 157 -8.91 -25.91 6.38
CA GLN A 157 -8.88 -27.34 6.10
C GLN A 157 -7.57 -27.77 5.42
N SER A 158 -7.16 -29.02 5.62
CA SER A 158 -5.96 -29.58 4.97
C SER A 158 -6.12 -29.59 3.43
N PRO A 159 -5.08 -29.26 2.62
CA PRO A 159 -3.68 -28.97 2.98
C PRO A 159 -3.34 -27.50 3.29
N PHE A 160 -4.36 -26.63 3.34
CA PHE A 160 -4.22 -25.17 3.49
C PHE A 160 -4.15 -24.70 4.95
N ALA A 161 -4.69 -25.47 5.89
CA ALA A 161 -4.67 -25.19 7.33
C ALA A 161 -3.25 -25.00 7.89
N GLY A 162 -3.13 -24.14 8.90
CA GLY A 162 -1.87 -23.93 9.64
C GLY A 162 -0.83 -23.07 8.93
N ARG A 163 -1.24 -22.23 7.96
CA ARG A 163 -0.34 -21.44 7.11
C ARG A 163 -0.37 -19.94 7.42
N THR A 164 0.78 -19.31 7.23
CA THR A 164 0.94 -17.85 7.23
C THR A 164 0.58 -17.29 5.85
N GLN A 165 0.49 -15.97 5.70
CA GLN A 165 0.15 -15.34 4.43
C GLN A 165 1.09 -15.76 3.28
N LEU A 166 2.40 -15.74 3.53
CA LEU A 166 3.37 -16.22 2.54
C LEU A 166 3.29 -17.74 2.35
N GLY A 167 3.07 -18.51 3.42
CA GLY A 167 2.87 -19.96 3.38
C GLY A 167 1.64 -20.42 2.58
N MET A 168 0.62 -19.56 2.47
CA MET A 168 -0.53 -19.71 1.59
C MET A 168 -0.17 -19.40 0.14
N ALA A 169 0.56 -18.31 -0.13
CA ALA A 169 0.97 -17.91 -1.47
C ALA A 169 1.92 -18.94 -2.12
N GLU A 170 2.85 -19.50 -1.35
CA GLU A 170 3.78 -20.55 -1.79
C GLU A 170 3.03 -21.81 -2.27
N LEU A 171 1.94 -22.18 -1.59
CA LEU A 171 1.13 -23.36 -1.93
C LEU A 171 0.39 -23.21 -3.28
N PHE A 172 0.12 -21.98 -3.72
CA PHE A 172 -0.49 -21.74 -5.03
C PHE A 172 0.49 -21.84 -6.22
N GLN A 173 1.81 -21.93 -5.99
CA GLN A 173 2.84 -22.02 -7.05
C GLN A 173 2.67 -20.96 -8.15
N PRO A 174 2.71 -19.65 -7.81
CA PRO A 174 2.42 -18.57 -8.74
C PRO A 174 3.37 -18.54 -9.95
N SER A 175 2.83 -18.17 -11.12
CA SER A 175 3.63 -17.77 -12.29
C SER A 175 4.13 -16.32 -12.14
N PHE A 176 3.28 -15.45 -11.58
CA PHE A 176 3.58 -14.07 -11.25
C PHE A 176 3.10 -13.72 -9.83
N MET A 177 3.92 -12.99 -9.08
CA MET A 177 3.62 -12.59 -7.71
C MET A 177 3.83 -11.09 -7.48
N VAL A 178 2.90 -10.45 -6.77
CA VAL A 178 3.02 -9.05 -6.32
C VAL A 178 3.11 -9.05 -4.80
N VAL A 179 4.14 -8.39 -4.24
CA VAL A 179 4.39 -8.36 -2.79
C VAL A 179 4.59 -6.94 -2.28
N TRP A 180 3.63 -6.39 -1.55
CA TRP A 180 3.77 -5.07 -0.91
C TRP A 180 3.50 -5.18 0.59
N LEU A 181 4.59 -5.22 1.35
CA LEU A 181 4.66 -5.34 2.80
C LEU A 181 5.65 -4.30 3.35
N GLY A 182 5.54 -3.99 4.64
CA GLY A 182 6.36 -2.97 5.30
C GLY A 182 5.64 -1.65 5.55
N ASN A 183 4.42 -1.47 5.04
CA ASN A 183 3.67 -0.23 5.27
C ASN A 183 3.22 -0.13 6.74
N ASN A 184 2.67 -1.20 7.30
CA ASN A 184 2.25 -1.23 8.72
C ASN A 184 3.44 -1.21 9.70
N ASP A 185 4.61 -1.75 9.31
CA ASP A 185 5.87 -1.64 10.04
C ASP A 185 6.31 -0.18 10.29
N ALA A 186 5.81 0.77 9.49
CA ALA A 186 5.98 2.21 9.71
C ALA A 186 4.69 2.92 10.20
N LEU A 187 3.52 2.60 9.62
CA LEU A 187 2.27 3.35 9.77
C LEU A 187 1.80 3.47 11.22
N GLY A 188 1.95 2.39 12.01
CA GLY A 188 1.58 2.40 13.42
C GLY A 188 2.31 3.48 14.21
N ALA A 189 3.60 3.70 13.95
CA ALA A 189 4.37 4.75 14.61
C ALA A 189 3.83 6.16 14.34
N ALA A 190 3.25 6.39 13.15
CA ALA A 190 2.72 7.69 12.75
C ALA A 190 1.29 7.94 13.28
N LEU A 191 0.43 6.91 13.24
CA LEU A 191 -0.99 7.07 13.59
C LEU A 191 -1.32 6.83 15.07
N THR A 192 -0.44 6.17 15.85
CA THR A 192 -0.50 6.18 17.33
C THR A 192 0.77 6.84 17.92
N PRO A 193 0.77 8.17 18.12
CA PRO A 193 1.90 8.94 18.62
C PRO A 193 2.61 8.43 19.89
N LEU A 194 1.92 7.92 20.92
CA LEU A 194 2.59 7.40 22.13
C LEU A 194 2.90 5.89 22.07
N SER A 195 1.90 5.06 21.77
CA SER A 195 2.03 3.60 21.79
C SER A 195 2.81 3.07 20.57
N GLY A 196 2.44 3.51 19.36
CA GLY A 196 2.95 3.01 18.09
C GLY A 196 4.46 3.08 17.92
N ARG A 197 5.03 2.00 17.38
CA ARG A 197 6.47 1.82 17.15
C ARG A 197 6.73 1.44 15.70
N LEU A 198 7.95 1.71 15.26
CA LEU A 198 8.52 1.13 14.06
C LEU A 198 8.93 -0.31 14.35
N THR A 199 8.85 -1.20 13.35
CA THR A 199 9.68 -2.41 13.37
C THR A 199 11.16 -1.98 13.36
N PRO A 200 12.01 -2.41 14.31
CA PRO A 200 13.41 -2.00 14.31
C PRO A 200 14.10 -2.37 12.99
N PRO A 201 14.91 -1.48 12.35
CA PRO A 201 15.45 -1.74 11.01
C PRO A 201 16.27 -3.04 10.89
N GLU A 202 16.91 -3.48 11.97
CA GLU A 202 17.62 -4.76 12.03
C GLU A 202 16.69 -5.98 12.19
N VAL A 203 15.49 -5.81 12.74
CA VAL A 203 14.41 -6.81 12.70
C VAL A 203 13.83 -6.89 11.29
N PHE A 204 13.50 -5.74 10.71
CA PHE A 204 12.99 -5.63 9.34
C PHE A 204 13.97 -6.24 8.32
N ARG A 205 15.29 -5.99 8.46
CA ARG A 205 16.33 -6.62 7.63
C ARG A 205 16.30 -8.15 7.70
N ARG A 206 16.16 -8.74 8.90
CA ARG A 206 16.10 -10.22 9.05
C ARG A 206 14.86 -10.78 8.37
N GLN A 207 13.69 -10.18 8.62
CA GLN A 207 12.43 -10.58 8.00
C GLN A 207 12.45 -10.42 6.48
N TYR A 208 12.96 -9.31 5.95
CA TYR A 208 13.05 -9.11 4.50
C TYR A 208 14.07 -10.04 3.84
N THR A 209 15.14 -10.44 4.57
CA THR A 209 16.08 -11.47 4.10
C THR A 209 15.39 -12.84 4.01
N GLU A 210 14.56 -13.21 4.99
CA GLU A 210 13.74 -14.43 4.93
C GLU A 210 12.76 -14.39 3.74
N LEU A 211 12.02 -13.29 3.60
CA LEU A 211 11.10 -13.06 2.49
C LEU A 211 11.82 -13.27 1.15
N VAL A 212 12.92 -12.56 0.89
CA VAL A 212 13.65 -12.69 -0.38
C VAL A 212 14.23 -14.09 -0.59
N GLY A 213 14.66 -14.77 0.47
CA GLY A 213 15.08 -16.17 0.42
C GLY A 213 13.95 -17.11 -0.08
N ARG A 214 12.73 -16.93 0.45
CA ARG A 214 11.53 -17.70 0.08
C ARG A 214 11.04 -17.35 -1.33
N LEU A 215 11.00 -16.06 -1.67
CA LEU A 215 10.69 -15.56 -3.02
C LEU A 215 11.67 -16.10 -4.07
N ARG A 216 12.97 -16.20 -3.75
CA ARG A 216 13.99 -16.83 -4.61
C ARG A 216 13.77 -18.33 -4.78
N GLN A 217 13.31 -19.04 -3.75
CA GLN A 217 12.95 -20.47 -3.88
C GLN A 217 11.78 -20.65 -4.86
N LEU A 218 10.72 -19.83 -4.78
CA LEU A 218 9.63 -19.83 -5.77
C LEU A 218 10.13 -19.52 -7.19
N GLY A 219 11.03 -18.54 -7.33
CA GLY A 219 11.65 -18.17 -8.60
C GLY A 219 12.45 -19.30 -9.25
N LEU A 220 13.24 -20.04 -8.46
CA LEU A 220 14.08 -21.14 -8.92
C LEU A 220 13.29 -22.44 -9.15
N ALA A 221 12.26 -22.72 -8.35
CA ALA A 221 11.46 -23.95 -8.44
C ALA A 221 10.39 -23.91 -9.54
N TYR A 222 9.73 -22.76 -9.74
CA TYR A 222 8.56 -22.63 -10.62
C TYR A 222 8.75 -21.58 -11.72
N GLY A 223 9.91 -20.91 -11.79
CA GLY A 223 10.17 -19.83 -12.74
C GLY A 223 9.54 -18.47 -12.36
N THR A 224 8.81 -18.42 -11.24
CA THR A 224 8.03 -17.30 -10.69
C THR A 224 8.67 -15.94 -10.97
N LYS A 225 7.93 -15.03 -11.62
CA LYS A 225 8.31 -13.61 -11.74
C LYS A 225 7.62 -12.81 -10.64
N ILE A 226 8.32 -11.81 -10.11
CA ILE A 226 7.89 -11.11 -8.90
C ILE A 226 8.05 -9.60 -9.10
N ILE A 227 7.17 -8.81 -8.50
CA ILE A 227 7.41 -7.40 -8.24
C ILE A 227 7.15 -7.10 -6.76
N VAL A 228 8.02 -6.29 -6.17
CA VAL A 228 7.79 -5.72 -4.83
C VAL A 228 7.51 -4.22 -4.95
N ALA A 229 6.97 -3.62 -3.90
CA ALA A 229 6.92 -2.17 -3.75
C ALA A 229 7.56 -1.76 -2.42
N ASN A 230 8.13 -0.55 -2.37
CA ASN A 230 8.77 -0.03 -1.16
C ASN A 230 7.76 0.73 -0.25
N VAL A 231 8.23 1.18 0.91
CA VAL A 231 7.40 1.79 1.94
C VAL A 231 7.28 3.30 1.70
N PRO A 232 6.07 3.88 1.54
CA PRO A 232 5.89 5.31 1.32
C PRO A 232 6.15 6.10 2.61
N ASP A 233 6.22 7.44 2.51
CA ASP A 233 6.26 8.27 3.71
C ASP A 233 4.88 8.28 4.41
N VAL A 234 4.72 7.40 5.41
CA VAL A 234 3.49 7.31 6.21
C VAL A 234 3.22 8.55 7.08
N THR A 235 4.11 9.55 7.10
CA THR A 235 3.84 10.86 7.71
C THR A 235 3.15 11.85 6.75
N ALA A 236 3.00 11.47 5.47
CA ALA A 236 2.37 12.28 4.43
C ALA A 236 0.90 11.88 4.09
N VAL A 237 0.31 11.00 4.89
CA VAL A 237 -1.11 10.61 4.80
C VAL A 237 -2.04 11.76 5.19
N ALA A 238 -3.21 11.87 4.55
CA ALA A 238 -4.21 12.90 4.86
C ALA A 238 -4.79 12.82 6.29
N SER A 239 -4.67 11.68 6.96
CA SER A 239 -5.01 11.48 8.38
C SER A 239 -4.03 12.16 9.35
N LEU A 240 -2.98 12.83 8.84
CA LEU A 240 -2.08 13.70 9.59
C LEU A 240 -2.12 15.14 9.04
N THR A 241 -2.43 16.10 9.91
CA THR A 241 -2.50 17.53 9.55
C THR A 241 -1.41 18.31 10.28
N SER A 242 -0.46 18.88 9.54
CA SER A 242 0.60 19.73 10.13
C SER A 242 0.02 21.02 10.73
N ARG A 243 0.71 21.60 11.73
CA ARG A 243 0.37 22.89 12.37
C ARG A 243 -0.12 23.95 11.37
N ASP A 244 0.64 24.16 10.29
CA ASP A 244 0.40 25.24 9.31
C ASP A 244 -0.74 24.92 8.33
N LYS A 245 -1.08 23.63 8.16
CA LYS A 245 -2.29 23.19 7.46
C LYS A 245 -3.52 23.38 8.36
N LEU A 246 -3.40 23.03 9.63
CA LEU A 246 -4.46 23.20 10.63
C LEU A 246 -4.84 24.67 10.86
N ALA A 247 -3.85 25.57 10.97
CA ALA A 247 -4.10 27.01 11.12
C ALA A 247 -4.87 27.62 9.94
N ARG A 248 -4.54 27.19 8.70
CA ARG A 248 -5.29 27.56 7.49
C ARG A 248 -6.73 27.05 7.52
N TYR A 249 -6.93 25.78 7.86
CA TYR A 249 -8.28 25.18 7.99
C TYR A 249 -9.14 25.91 9.03
N LEU A 250 -8.56 26.27 10.17
CA LEU A 250 -9.23 27.01 11.24
C LEU A 250 -9.42 28.51 10.92
N ARG A 251 -8.77 29.02 9.86
CA ARG A 251 -8.67 30.45 9.52
C ARG A 251 -8.18 31.29 10.72
N ARG A 252 -7.16 30.79 11.43
CA ARG A 252 -6.55 31.41 12.62
C ARG A 252 -5.05 31.66 12.44
N ASP A 253 -4.53 32.53 13.31
CA ASP A 253 -3.08 32.70 13.44
C ASP A 253 -2.41 31.38 13.88
N VAL A 254 -1.23 31.13 13.34
CA VAL A 254 -0.45 29.92 13.62
C VAL A 254 0.09 29.90 15.05
N GLY A 255 0.37 31.06 15.64
CA GLY A 255 0.74 31.23 17.04
C GLY A 255 -0.42 30.96 18.00
N GLU A 256 -1.65 31.46 17.70
CA GLU A 256 -2.85 31.12 18.48
C GLU A 256 -3.09 29.59 18.49
N VAL A 257 -3.02 28.96 17.31
CA VAL A 257 -3.23 27.51 17.16
C VAL A 257 -2.14 26.71 17.89
N ALA A 258 -0.87 27.11 17.77
CA ALA A 258 0.24 26.49 18.49
C ALA A 258 0.05 26.60 20.02
N ALA A 259 -0.29 27.79 20.53
CA ALA A 259 -0.46 28.03 21.96
C ALA A 259 -1.68 27.30 22.55
N ARG A 260 -2.82 27.29 21.84
CA ARG A 260 -4.04 26.62 22.31
C ARG A 260 -3.97 25.09 22.25
N LEU A 261 -3.38 24.53 21.18
CA LEU A 261 -3.36 23.08 20.97
C LEU A 261 -2.08 22.41 21.46
N GLY A 262 -1.02 23.17 21.78
CA GLY A 262 0.27 22.65 22.25
C GLY A 262 1.18 22.11 21.13
N VAL A 263 0.92 22.48 19.87
CA VAL A 263 1.63 21.97 18.69
C VAL A 263 2.73 22.92 18.21
N ARG A 264 3.84 22.36 17.72
CA ARG A 264 5.04 23.08 17.28
C ARG A 264 5.23 23.03 15.77
N GLU A 265 6.33 23.64 15.30
CA GLU A 265 6.76 23.49 13.92
C GLU A 265 7.18 22.04 13.64
N GLY A 266 6.74 21.48 12.51
CA GLY A 266 6.97 20.08 12.17
C GLY A 266 6.08 19.07 12.89
N ASP A 267 5.27 19.48 13.87
CA ASP A 267 4.26 18.63 14.49
C ASP A 267 3.04 18.45 13.58
N PHE A 268 2.44 17.27 13.66
CA PHE A 268 1.16 16.92 13.02
C PHE A 268 0.14 16.52 14.07
N VAL A 269 -1.11 16.94 13.89
CA VAL A 269 -2.23 16.37 14.63
C VAL A 269 -2.85 15.21 13.86
N THR A 270 -3.30 14.17 14.56
CA THR A 270 -4.03 13.06 13.94
C THR A 270 -5.45 13.49 13.57
N ALA A 271 -6.08 12.78 12.63
CA ALA A 271 -7.51 12.89 12.30
C ALA A 271 -8.40 12.95 13.55
N ASP A 272 -8.05 12.13 14.53
CA ASP A 272 -8.79 11.95 15.78
C ASP A 272 -8.76 13.17 16.72
N SER A 273 -7.75 14.03 16.58
CA SER A 273 -7.63 15.29 17.34
C SER A 273 -8.82 16.23 17.12
N PHE A 274 -9.40 16.19 15.92
CA PHE A 274 -10.25 17.26 15.41
C PHE A 274 -11.56 17.43 16.21
N ARG A 275 -12.06 16.36 16.85
CA ARG A 275 -13.21 16.44 17.78
C ARG A 275 -12.94 17.39 18.96
N PHE A 276 -11.68 17.48 19.40
CA PHE A 276 -11.25 18.35 20.50
C PHE A 276 -10.76 19.72 19.98
N VAL A 277 -10.18 19.79 18.77
CA VAL A 277 -9.65 21.03 18.20
C VAL A 277 -10.70 22.14 18.18
N ALA A 278 -11.91 21.89 17.67
CA ALA A 278 -12.97 22.91 17.60
C ALA A 278 -13.38 23.44 18.99
N ASP A 279 -13.36 22.58 19.99
CA ASP A 279 -13.78 22.88 21.36
C ASP A 279 -12.68 23.61 22.14
N ILE A 280 -11.41 23.24 21.98
CA ILE A 280 -10.25 23.95 22.56
C ILE A 280 -10.07 25.33 21.91
N MET A 281 -10.25 25.42 20.58
CA MET A 281 -10.17 26.70 19.85
C MET A 281 -11.31 27.66 20.19
N SER A 282 -12.50 27.15 20.54
CA SER A 282 -13.62 27.95 21.06
C SER A 282 -13.63 28.13 22.59
N GLY A 283 -12.68 27.53 23.31
CA GLY A 283 -12.58 27.64 24.78
C GLY A 283 -13.64 26.84 25.57
N ARG A 284 -14.35 25.91 24.91
CA ARG A 284 -15.29 24.97 25.56
C ARG A 284 -14.56 23.82 26.26
N LEU A 285 -13.34 23.49 25.83
CA LEU A 285 -12.43 22.58 26.52
C LEU A 285 -11.08 23.29 26.82
N PRO A 286 -10.38 22.92 27.90
CA PRO A 286 -9.01 23.35 28.13
C PRO A 286 -8.06 22.68 27.13
N GLY A 287 -7.08 23.44 26.63
CA GLY A 287 -5.92 22.90 25.91
C GLY A 287 -4.73 22.62 26.83
N PRO A 288 -3.64 22.02 26.34
CA PRO A 288 -3.39 21.59 24.96
C PRO A 288 -4.12 20.30 24.58
N LEU A 289 -3.95 19.82 23.35
CA LEU A 289 -4.37 18.47 22.95
C LEU A 289 -3.60 17.41 23.78
N PRO A 290 -4.25 16.29 24.16
CA PRO A 290 -3.55 15.10 24.67
C PRO A 290 -2.47 14.62 23.69
N ARG A 291 -1.34 14.13 24.24
CA ARG A 291 -0.16 13.77 23.44
C ARG A 291 -0.40 12.62 22.45
N ASP A 292 -1.36 11.75 22.71
CA ASP A 292 -1.81 10.71 21.76
C ASP A 292 -2.35 11.26 20.44
N PHE A 293 -2.66 12.56 20.37
CA PHE A 293 -3.14 13.22 19.16
C PHE A 293 -2.08 14.09 18.47
N ILE A 294 -0.86 14.20 19.01
CA ILE A 294 0.25 15.00 18.45
C ILE A 294 1.41 14.09 18.05
N LEU A 295 1.59 13.89 16.75
CA LEU A 295 2.81 13.30 16.19
C LEU A 295 3.89 14.39 16.13
N THR A 296 4.83 14.35 17.07
CA THR A 296 5.84 15.41 17.21
C THR A 296 6.89 15.39 16.10
N ALA A 297 7.49 16.54 15.81
CA ALA A 297 8.54 16.70 14.82
C ALA A 297 9.71 15.70 15.00
N GLU A 298 10.12 15.41 16.24
CA GLU A 298 11.19 14.44 16.53
C GLU A 298 10.76 13.00 16.18
N LYS A 299 9.49 12.64 16.38
CA LYS A 299 8.95 11.34 15.96
C LYS A 299 8.79 11.27 14.45
N VAL A 300 8.41 12.37 13.76
CA VAL A 300 8.40 12.45 12.29
C VAL A 300 9.79 12.19 11.71
N VAL A 301 10.84 12.83 12.25
CA VAL A 301 12.24 12.57 11.83
C VAL A 301 12.63 11.10 12.05
N THR A 302 12.27 10.54 13.21
CA THR A 302 12.56 9.13 13.55
C THR A 302 11.87 8.17 12.58
N ILE A 303 10.59 8.41 12.25
CA ILE A 303 9.80 7.60 11.31
C ILE A 303 10.40 7.64 9.91
N ARG A 304 10.70 8.84 9.39
CA ARG A 304 11.32 9.02 8.07
C ARG A 304 12.69 8.35 7.98
N ALA A 305 13.50 8.42 9.04
CA ALA A 305 14.79 7.72 9.11
C ALA A 305 14.65 6.19 9.15
N GLY A 306 13.57 5.65 9.75
CA GLY A 306 13.24 4.23 9.70
C GLY A 306 12.84 3.77 8.29
N ILE A 307 11.93 4.51 7.65
CA ILE A 307 11.46 4.24 6.27
C ILE A 307 12.62 4.29 5.27
N ALA A 308 13.53 5.27 5.41
CA ALA A 308 14.74 5.34 4.59
C ALA A 308 15.61 4.07 4.71
N GLN A 309 15.73 3.50 5.92
CA GLN A 309 16.43 2.24 6.13
C GLN A 309 15.67 1.03 5.56
N TYR A 310 14.35 0.95 5.74
CA TYR A 310 13.52 -0.08 5.09
C TYR A 310 13.70 -0.05 3.57
N ASN A 311 13.62 1.13 2.96
CA ASN A 311 13.72 1.30 1.52
C ASN A 311 15.13 1.04 0.98
N ALA A 312 16.18 1.24 1.79
CA ALA A 312 17.52 0.77 1.48
C ALA A 312 17.62 -0.77 1.52
N ILE A 313 17.08 -1.41 2.57
CA ILE A 313 17.03 -2.88 2.74
C ILE A 313 16.29 -3.54 1.57
N ILE A 314 15.13 -3.01 1.18
CA ILE A 314 14.32 -3.50 0.05
C ILE A 314 15.11 -3.41 -1.26
N ARG A 315 15.74 -2.26 -1.52
CA ARG A 315 16.49 -2.00 -2.76
C ARG A 315 17.72 -2.91 -2.85
N GLU A 316 18.46 -3.07 -1.76
CA GLU A 316 19.61 -3.98 -1.65
C GLU A 316 19.22 -5.44 -1.90
N LEU A 317 18.24 -5.95 -1.14
CA LEU A 317 17.88 -7.38 -1.19
C LEU A 317 17.17 -7.76 -2.49
N SER A 318 16.47 -6.83 -3.16
CA SER A 318 15.91 -7.05 -4.51
C SER A 318 16.95 -7.34 -5.61
N GLN A 319 18.23 -7.04 -5.33
CA GLN A 319 19.35 -7.18 -6.27
C GLN A 319 20.47 -8.10 -5.76
N ALA A 320 20.39 -8.56 -4.51
CA ALA A 320 21.46 -9.30 -3.82
C ALA A 320 21.79 -10.67 -4.44
N TYR A 321 20.83 -11.31 -5.10
CA TYR A 321 21.02 -12.63 -5.74
C TYR A 321 21.15 -12.47 -7.25
N SER A 322 22.31 -12.79 -7.82
CA SER A 322 22.58 -12.61 -9.25
C SER A 322 21.71 -13.51 -10.15
N ASP A 323 21.27 -14.67 -9.63
CA ASP A 323 20.38 -15.62 -10.28
C ASP A 323 18.88 -15.31 -10.08
N PHE A 324 18.54 -14.41 -9.16
CA PHE A 324 17.14 -14.02 -8.89
C PHE A 324 17.00 -12.55 -8.47
N ARG A 325 16.52 -11.72 -9.40
CA ARG A 325 16.29 -10.28 -9.22
C ARG A 325 14.90 -9.90 -9.68
N PHE A 326 14.32 -8.89 -9.06
CA PHE A 326 12.96 -8.41 -9.34
C PHE A 326 12.88 -6.87 -9.19
N PRO A 327 11.93 -6.21 -9.88
CA PRO A 327 11.70 -4.78 -9.73
C PRO A 327 11.14 -4.40 -8.35
N VAL A 328 11.47 -3.18 -7.95
CA VAL A 328 10.84 -2.45 -6.84
C VAL A 328 10.05 -1.29 -7.44
N MET A 329 8.74 -1.26 -7.23
CA MET A 329 7.93 -0.06 -7.47
C MET A 329 8.23 0.94 -6.35
N ASP A 330 8.75 2.12 -6.71
CA ASP A 330 9.23 3.12 -5.75
C ASP A 330 8.07 4.00 -5.25
N ALA A 331 7.18 3.40 -4.45
CA ALA A 331 6.03 4.05 -3.85
C ALA A 331 6.44 5.28 -3.01
N TYR A 332 7.62 5.26 -2.39
CA TYR A 332 8.20 6.40 -1.68
C TYR A 332 8.42 7.60 -2.60
N ALA A 333 8.98 7.41 -3.80
CA ALA A 333 9.07 8.48 -4.79
C ALA A 333 7.69 8.94 -5.26
N VAL A 334 6.78 8.00 -5.55
CA VAL A 334 5.41 8.29 -6.04
C VAL A 334 4.61 9.13 -5.04
N PHE A 335 4.52 8.72 -3.77
CA PHE A 335 3.74 9.47 -2.78
C PHE A 335 4.35 10.85 -2.48
N ASN A 336 5.68 10.98 -2.47
CA ASN A 336 6.33 12.29 -2.29
C ASN A 336 6.09 13.24 -3.48
N ASP A 337 6.07 12.72 -4.72
CA ASP A 337 5.68 13.50 -5.91
C ASP A 337 4.21 13.94 -5.82
N LEU A 338 3.30 13.05 -5.41
CA LEU A 338 1.89 13.40 -5.21
C LEU A 338 1.68 14.45 -4.09
N VAL A 339 2.55 14.52 -3.09
CA VAL A 339 2.54 15.56 -2.04
C VAL A 339 3.01 16.91 -2.59
N ALA A 340 4.09 16.94 -3.37
CA ALA A 340 4.65 18.17 -3.90
C ALA A 340 3.85 18.71 -5.10
N ASN A 341 3.50 17.84 -6.03
CA ASN A 341 3.02 18.16 -7.37
C ASN A 341 1.57 17.73 -7.63
N GLY A 342 0.97 16.90 -6.77
CA GLY A 342 -0.37 16.34 -6.96
C GLY A 342 -0.44 15.37 -8.14
N ALA A 343 -1.65 14.95 -8.51
CA ALA A 343 -1.92 14.32 -9.81
C ALA A 343 -2.81 15.23 -10.65
N THR A 344 -2.77 15.10 -11.97
CA THR A 344 -3.73 15.77 -12.87
C THR A 344 -4.34 14.74 -13.81
N ILE A 345 -5.67 14.79 -13.97
CA ILE A 345 -6.44 13.93 -14.86
C ILE A 345 -7.38 14.86 -15.66
N GLY A 346 -7.14 15.02 -16.95
CA GLY A 346 -7.77 16.07 -17.75
C GLY A 346 -7.45 17.46 -17.20
N ASN A 347 -8.49 18.20 -16.78
CA ASN A 347 -8.36 19.51 -16.15
C ASN A 347 -8.53 19.48 -14.60
N ILE A 348 -8.64 18.29 -13.99
CA ILE A 348 -8.84 18.14 -12.55
C ILE A 348 -7.51 17.79 -11.87
N ARG A 349 -7.09 18.63 -10.91
CA ARG A 349 -5.94 18.40 -10.03
C ARG A 349 -6.39 17.68 -8.77
N LEU A 350 -5.75 16.55 -8.47
CA LEU A 350 -5.88 15.81 -7.21
C LEU A 350 -4.72 16.18 -6.29
N THR A 351 -4.94 16.15 -4.97
CA THR A 351 -3.91 16.35 -3.95
C THR A 351 -3.99 15.27 -2.86
N THR A 352 -2.92 15.15 -2.08
CA THR A 352 -2.85 14.29 -0.89
C THR A 352 -3.53 14.91 0.34
N ASP A 353 -4.27 16.01 0.17
CA ASP A 353 -5.10 16.57 1.24
C ASP A 353 -6.38 15.73 1.45
N PHE A 354 -7.03 15.94 2.59
CA PHE A 354 -8.33 15.35 2.86
C PHE A 354 -9.38 15.92 1.89
N LEU A 355 -10.20 15.03 1.30
CA LEU A 355 -11.04 15.30 0.12
C LEU A 355 -10.29 15.78 -1.15
N GLY A 356 -8.95 15.71 -1.18
CA GLY A 356 -8.12 16.01 -2.36
C GLY A 356 -8.20 14.97 -3.47
N GLY A 357 -8.98 13.89 -3.30
CA GLY A 357 -9.24 12.87 -4.31
C GLY A 357 -8.20 11.76 -4.42
N ILE A 358 -7.03 11.88 -3.79
CA ILE A 358 -6.05 10.79 -3.72
C ILE A 358 -6.37 9.82 -2.58
N PHE A 359 -6.64 10.33 -1.37
CA PHE A 359 -6.98 9.52 -0.19
C PHE A 359 -8.48 9.47 0.09
N GLY A 360 -8.94 8.33 0.61
CA GLY A 360 -10.31 8.09 1.07
C GLY A 360 -10.64 8.76 2.41
N LEU A 361 -11.82 8.46 2.94
CA LEU A 361 -12.33 9.10 4.17
C LEU A 361 -11.61 8.67 5.47
N ASP A 362 -10.74 7.66 5.41
CA ASP A 362 -9.81 7.32 6.49
C ASP A 362 -8.49 8.11 6.42
N GLY A 363 -8.35 8.98 5.42
CA GLY A 363 -7.15 9.77 5.15
C GLY A 363 -5.87 8.98 4.87
N THR A 364 -5.96 7.66 4.67
CA THR A 364 -4.82 6.75 4.75
C THR A 364 -4.73 5.81 3.55
N HIS A 365 -5.86 5.28 3.09
CA HIS A 365 -5.92 4.42 1.91
C HIS A 365 -6.38 5.21 0.68
N PRO A 366 -5.90 4.89 -0.53
CA PRO A 366 -6.33 5.56 -1.74
C PRO A 366 -7.83 5.48 -2.03
N THR A 367 -8.36 6.48 -2.74
CA THR A 367 -9.67 6.40 -3.42
C THR A 367 -9.61 5.39 -4.58
N SER A 368 -10.74 5.12 -5.25
CA SER A 368 -10.74 4.31 -6.48
C SER A 368 -9.91 4.96 -7.59
N THR A 369 -9.91 6.29 -7.65
CA THR A 369 -9.07 7.09 -8.54
C THR A 369 -7.59 7.00 -8.16
N GLY A 370 -7.27 7.10 -6.87
CA GLY A 370 -5.91 6.94 -6.35
C GLY A 370 -5.34 5.55 -6.59
N TYR A 371 -6.14 4.49 -6.43
CA TYR A 371 -5.74 3.12 -6.77
C TYR A 371 -5.56 2.91 -8.27
N ALA A 372 -6.41 3.51 -9.12
CA ALA A 372 -6.24 3.46 -10.56
C ALA A 372 -4.95 4.16 -11.05
N LEU A 373 -4.57 5.28 -10.42
CA LEU A 373 -3.26 5.90 -10.61
C LEU A 373 -2.13 4.98 -10.12
N MET A 374 -2.27 4.37 -8.95
CA MET A 374 -1.28 3.45 -8.37
C MET A 374 -0.95 2.26 -9.29
N THR A 375 -1.96 1.68 -9.97
CA THR A 375 -1.76 0.60 -10.95
C THR A 375 -0.79 0.99 -12.06
N ASN A 376 -0.79 2.24 -12.52
CA ASN A 376 0.11 2.65 -13.61
C ASN A 376 1.60 2.58 -13.21
N TYR A 377 1.95 2.89 -11.96
CA TYR A 377 3.34 2.78 -11.48
C TYR A 377 3.79 1.31 -11.32
N PHE A 378 2.88 0.40 -10.95
CA PHE A 378 3.16 -1.04 -11.02
C PHE A 378 3.35 -1.51 -12.47
N VAL A 379 2.50 -1.08 -13.40
CA VAL A 379 2.63 -1.39 -14.83
C VAL A 379 3.97 -0.91 -15.39
N ASP A 380 4.37 0.32 -15.08
CA ASP A 380 5.66 0.88 -15.51
C ASP A 380 6.85 0.05 -14.99
N ALA A 381 6.83 -0.32 -13.71
CA ALA A 381 7.90 -1.10 -13.08
C ALA A 381 7.99 -2.55 -13.60
N ILE A 382 6.87 -3.20 -13.91
CA ILE A 382 6.84 -4.54 -14.53
C ILE A 382 7.35 -4.46 -15.97
N ASN A 383 6.82 -3.52 -16.77
CA ASN A 383 7.22 -3.34 -18.17
C ASN A 383 8.71 -2.99 -18.29
N GLY A 384 9.20 -2.03 -17.49
CA GLY A 384 10.57 -1.54 -17.52
C GLY A 384 11.64 -2.57 -17.10
N PHE A 385 11.30 -3.52 -16.22
CA PHE A 385 12.23 -4.56 -15.78
C PHE A 385 12.14 -5.85 -16.60
N TYR A 386 10.92 -6.33 -16.89
CA TYR A 386 10.72 -7.62 -17.57
C TYR A 386 10.56 -7.50 -19.10
N GLY A 387 10.51 -6.28 -19.66
CA GLY A 387 10.18 -6.08 -21.07
C GLY A 387 8.72 -6.43 -21.40
N ALA A 388 7.85 -6.44 -20.37
CA ALA A 388 6.42 -6.67 -20.54
C ALA A 388 5.75 -5.51 -21.31
N ALA A 389 4.58 -5.79 -21.87
CA ALA A 389 3.78 -4.88 -22.68
C ALA A 389 2.39 -4.66 -22.07
N ILE A 390 2.29 -4.63 -20.74
CA ILE A 390 1.03 -4.41 -20.02
C ILE A 390 0.56 -2.97 -20.33
N PRO A 391 -0.67 -2.76 -20.84
CA PRO A 391 -1.16 -1.42 -21.13
C PRO A 391 -1.50 -0.67 -19.84
N ARG A 392 -0.97 0.55 -19.69
CA ARG A 392 -1.42 1.50 -18.65
C ARG A 392 -2.92 1.77 -18.77
N LEU A 393 -3.55 2.16 -17.67
CA LEU A 393 -4.84 2.85 -17.70
C LEU A 393 -4.64 4.22 -18.36
N SER A 394 -5.39 4.46 -19.43
CA SER A 394 -5.39 5.71 -20.20
C SER A 394 -6.08 6.85 -19.45
N GLU A 395 -5.84 8.10 -19.86
CA GLU A 395 -6.50 9.26 -19.28
C GLU A 395 -8.04 9.19 -19.40
N ALA A 396 -8.58 8.65 -20.50
CA ALA A 396 -10.02 8.44 -20.67
C ALA A 396 -10.59 7.40 -19.68
N GLU A 397 -9.85 6.32 -19.41
CA GLU A 397 -10.22 5.33 -18.38
C GLU A 397 -10.16 5.96 -16.97
N LEU A 398 -9.11 6.75 -16.68
CA LEU A 398 -8.94 7.45 -15.41
C LEU A 398 -10.04 8.50 -15.17
N LEU A 399 -10.42 9.28 -16.20
CA LEU A 399 -11.58 10.19 -16.16
C LEU A 399 -12.88 9.42 -15.89
N ALA A 400 -13.10 8.28 -16.54
CA ALA A 400 -14.31 7.46 -16.37
C ALA A 400 -14.39 6.73 -15.01
N ILE A 401 -13.25 6.51 -14.34
CA ILE A 401 -13.17 6.02 -12.95
C ILE A 401 -13.47 7.18 -12.00
N MET A 402 -12.78 8.32 -12.16
CA MET A 402 -12.94 9.51 -11.33
C MET A 402 -14.38 10.07 -11.38
N ALA A 403 -15.05 10.03 -12.53
CA ALA A 403 -16.46 10.43 -12.67
C ALA A 403 -17.45 9.54 -11.89
N LYS A 404 -17.01 8.40 -11.35
CA LYS A 404 -17.80 7.49 -10.49
C LYS A 404 -17.31 7.45 -9.05
N ASP A 405 -16.19 8.11 -8.75
CA ASP A 405 -15.59 8.12 -7.42
C ASP A 405 -16.27 9.18 -6.55
N PRO A 406 -16.98 8.81 -5.46
CA PRO A 406 -17.74 9.77 -4.65
C PRO A 406 -16.85 10.78 -3.91
N LEU A 407 -15.53 10.55 -3.90
CA LEU A 407 -14.51 11.39 -3.29
C LEU A 407 -13.64 12.13 -4.34
N ALA A 408 -13.99 12.09 -5.62
CA ALA A 408 -13.38 12.91 -6.65
C ALA A 408 -13.57 14.42 -6.33
N PRO A 409 -12.54 15.27 -6.54
CA PRO A 409 -12.65 16.70 -6.28
C PRO A 409 -13.66 17.36 -7.22
N SER A 410 -14.67 18.00 -6.64
CA SER A 410 -15.64 18.83 -7.35
C SER A 410 -15.56 20.27 -6.84
N PRO A 411 -16.08 21.27 -7.59
CA PRO A 411 -16.17 22.65 -7.11
C PRO A 411 -16.90 22.80 -5.76
N ALA A 412 -17.80 21.88 -5.41
CA ALA A 412 -18.52 21.87 -4.14
C ALA A 412 -17.81 21.09 -3.00
N LYS A 413 -16.68 20.43 -3.29
CA LYS A 413 -15.91 19.60 -2.34
C LYS A 413 -14.47 20.07 -2.13
N ARG A 414 -14.10 21.24 -2.65
CA ARG A 414 -12.71 21.73 -2.56
C ARG A 414 -12.32 22.09 -1.12
N ALA A 415 -11.08 21.78 -0.77
CA ALA A 415 -10.48 22.08 0.53
C ALA A 415 -9.89 23.50 0.65
N ASP A 416 -9.97 24.33 -0.40
CA ASP A 416 -9.52 25.73 -0.40
C ASP A 416 -10.51 26.64 0.38
N ASP A 417 -11.81 26.49 0.13
CA ASP A 417 -12.85 27.27 0.81
C ASP A 417 -13.37 26.64 2.12
N SER A 418 -13.12 25.36 2.38
CA SER A 418 -13.88 24.59 3.38
C SER A 418 -13.05 23.64 4.26
N PRO A 419 -13.02 23.81 5.60
CA PRO A 419 -12.51 22.78 6.50
C PRO A 419 -13.50 21.62 6.60
N ALA A 420 -13.33 20.61 5.74
CA ALA A 420 -13.93 19.30 5.95
C ALA A 420 -13.21 18.63 7.14
N VAL A 421 -13.86 18.63 8.30
CA VAL A 421 -13.25 18.26 9.57
C VAL A 421 -13.40 16.76 9.83
N LEU A 422 -12.30 16.09 10.16
CA LEU A 422 -12.28 14.67 10.55
C LEU A 422 -12.84 14.44 11.98
N SER A 423 -13.99 15.03 12.30
CA SER A 423 -14.74 14.71 13.52
C SER A 423 -15.48 13.37 13.32
N MET A 424 -14.77 12.28 13.58
CA MET A 424 -15.40 10.97 13.71
C MET A 424 -16.01 10.79 15.11
N SER A 425 -17.14 10.07 15.15
CA SER A 425 -17.85 9.68 16.35
C SER A 425 -16.96 8.91 17.34
N GLU A 426 -17.26 9.09 18.64
CA GLU A 426 -16.46 8.74 19.83
C GLU A 426 -15.69 7.41 19.75
N ASN A 427 -16.29 6.37 19.16
CA ASN A 427 -15.76 5.01 19.20
C ASN A 427 -14.99 4.61 17.90
N ASP A 428 -15.28 5.23 16.75
CA ASP A 428 -15.13 4.56 15.45
C ASP A 428 -13.72 4.55 14.84
N TYR A 429 -12.85 5.49 15.23
CA TYR A 429 -11.48 5.59 14.69
C TYR A 429 -10.46 4.91 15.59
N GLN A 430 -10.44 5.15 16.90
CA GLN A 430 -9.56 4.39 17.80
C GLN A 430 -9.86 2.90 17.74
N GLU A 431 -11.13 2.51 17.63
CA GLU A 431 -11.47 1.10 17.46
C GLU A 431 -11.06 0.57 16.07
N LEU A 432 -11.18 1.35 14.99
CA LEU A 432 -10.61 0.95 13.68
C LEU A 432 -9.09 0.81 13.74
N LEU A 433 -8.40 1.80 14.30
CA LEU A 433 -6.95 1.89 14.27
C LEU A 433 -6.32 0.80 15.14
N ASN A 434 -6.91 0.49 16.29
CA ASN A 434 -6.49 -0.65 17.10
C ASN A 434 -6.84 -2.00 16.42
N ARG A 435 -8.02 -2.13 15.78
CA ARG A 435 -8.36 -3.31 14.95
C ARG A 435 -7.43 -3.49 13.75
N MET A 436 -6.92 -2.42 13.14
CA MET A 436 -5.98 -2.47 12.01
C MET A 436 -4.53 -2.66 12.44
N LEU A 437 -4.09 -2.11 13.57
CA LEU A 437 -2.70 -2.22 14.07
C LEU A 437 -2.49 -3.39 15.03
N GLY A 438 -3.50 -4.24 15.26
CA GLY A 438 -3.44 -5.36 16.20
C GLY A 438 -3.31 -4.92 17.66
N GLY A 439 -3.69 -3.68 17.98
CA GLY A 439 -3.60 -3.11 19.33
C GLY A 439 -4.70 -3.66 20.24
N GLU A 440 -4.32 -4.25 21.37
CA GLU A 440 -5.27 -4.53 22.45
C GLU A 440 -5.76 -3.20 23.06
N ARG A 441 -6.98 -3.21 23.62
CA ARG A 441 -7.50 -2.03 24.32
C ARG A 441 -6.59 -1.72 25.52
N PRO A 442 -6.22 -0.45 25.76
CA PRO A 442 -5.98 -0.01 27.12
C PRO A 442 -7.27 -0.25 27.91
N GLU A 443 -7.18 -0.95 29.04
CA GLU A 443 -8.32 -1.01 29.96
C GLU A 443 -8.71 0.41 30.38
N ARG A 444 -10.01 0.71 30.41
CA ARG A 444 -10.46 1.97 30.98
C ARG A 444 -10.21 1.90 32.49
N PRO A 445 -9.54 2.88 33.11
CA PRO A 445 -9.68 3.05 34.56
C PRO A 445 -11.17 3.32 34.87
N GLU A 446 -11.63 2.73 35.97
CA GLU A 446 -13.00 2.89 36.50
C GLU A 446 -13.23 4.28 37.11
#